data_AF-A0A2Z6MKG3-F1
#
_entry.id   AF-A0A2Z6MKG3-F1
#
_cell.length_a   1.000
_cell.length_b   1.000
_cell.length_c   1.000
_cell.angle_alpha   90.00
_cell.angle_beta   90.00
_cell.angle_gamma   90.00
#
_symmetry.space_group_name_H-M   'P 1'
#
loop_
_entity.id
_entity.type
_entity.pdbx_description
1 polymer ?
#
loop_
_entity_poly.entity_id
_entity_poly.type
_entity_poly.pdbx_seq_one_letter_code
_entity_poly.pdbx_strand_id
1 'polypeptide(L)'
;MCALCGLSGESSAHLFISCPVVSSIWYSVSYWLGWEFVSPRDLLGHFEAFVGLGADRKARNIFSLVWLAVVWSIWKSRNDVIFSGRPFSVDVLVDRAKRSSWIWFSEVGPSSRSGGVRCSGSWWCIGVVGVLA
;
A
#
# COMPACT_ATOMS: atom_id res chain seq x y z
N MET A 1 11.46 4.15 20.91
CA MET A 1 11.59 2.87 20.17
C MET A 1 10.45 2.77 19.17
N CYS A 2 10.68 2.22 17.97
CA CYS A 2 9.64 1.96 16.97
C CYS A 2 8.64 0.93 17.51
N ALA A 3 7.35 1.25 17.43
CA ALA A 3 6.30 0.38 17.96
C ALA A 3 6.12 -0.93 17.17
N LEU A 4 6.57 -0.98 15.91
CA LEU A 4 6.41 -2.17 15.07
C LEU A 4 7.58 -3.15 15.21
N CYS A 5 8.82 -2.68 15.08
CA CYS A 5 9.99 -3.57 15.12
C CYS A 5 10.70 -3.62 16.47
N GLY A 6 10.57 -2.59 17.31
CA GLY A 6 11.31 -2.49 18.58
C GLY A 6 12.83 -2.31 18.47
N LEU A 7 13.40 -2.22 17.26
CA LEU A 7 14.86 -2.28 17.04
C LEU A 7 15.56 -0.91 17.04
N SER A 8 14.86 0.18 16.70
CA SER A 8 15.47 1.51 16.59
C SER A 8 14.53 2.63 17.05
N GLY A 9 15.06 3.85 17.11
CA GLY A 9 14.25 5.06 17.30
C GLY A 9 13.16 5.18 16.23
N GLU A 10 11.99 5.69 16.63
CA GLU A 10 10.90 5.91 15.67
C GLU A 10 11.10 7.26 14.98
N SER A 11 11.09 7.24 13.65
CA SER A 11 11.05 8.42 12.79
C SER A 11 10.11 8.12 11.62
N SER A 12 9.66 9.14 10.87
CA SER A 12 8.83 8.92 9.68
C SER A 12 9.54 8.05 8.64
N ALA A 13 10.82 8.32 8.37
CA ALA A 13 11.64 7.52 7.46
C ALA A 13 11.76 6.07 7.93
N HIS A 14 11.99 5.84 9.23
CA HIS A 14 12.03 4.47 9.75
C HIS A 14 10.66 3.80 9.66
N LEU A 15 9.61 4.45 10.16
CA LEU A 15 8.27 3.87 10.25
C LEU A 15 7.67 3.53 8.89
N PHE A 16 7.92 4.32 7.85
CA PHE A 16 7.28 4.12 6.55
C PHE A 16 8.17 3.43 5.52
N ILE A 17 9.50 3.45 5.68
CA ILE A 17 10.42 2.97 4.66
C ILE A 17 11.38 1.90 5.20
N SER A 18 12.20 2.26 6.19
CA SER A 18 13.38 1.44 6.56
C SER A 18 13.16 0.45 7.69
N CYS A 19 11.97 0.43 8.32
CA CYS A 19 11.63 -0.56 9.34
C CYS A 19 11.53 -1.95 8.69
N PRO A 20 12.19 -2.99 9.22
CA PRO A 20 12.22 -4.31 8.57
C PRO A 20 10.83 -4.96 8.44
N VAL A 21 9.94 -4.69 9.40
CA VAL A 21 8.52 -5.10 9.31
C VAL A 21 7.85 -4.41 8.11
N VAL A 22 8.12 -3.13 7.93
CA VAL A 22 7.51 -2.31 6.87
C VAL A 22 8.11 -2.60 5.51
N SER A 23 9.40 -2.89 5.43
CA SER A 23 10.04 -3.38 4.21
C SER A 23 9.39 -4.70 3.73
N SER A 24 9.02 -5.59 4.66
CA SER A 24 8.28 -6.83 4.33
C SER A 24 6.88 -6.54 3.76
N ILE A 25 6.19 -5.52 4.28
CA ILE A 25 4.88 -5.07 3.75
C ILE A 25 5.04 -4.56 2.31
N TRP A 26 6.03 -3.70 2.06
CA TRP A 26 6.29 -3.18 0.72
C TRP A 26 6.69 -4.27 -0.26
N TYR A 27 7.46 -5.27 0.18
CA TYR A 27 7.77 -6.45 -0.64
C TYR A 27 6.50 -7.23 -1.00
N SER A 28 5.63 -7.54 -0.04
CA SER A 28 4.37 -8.26 -0.29
C SER A 28 3.41 -7.49 -1.20
N VAL A 29 3.35 -6.16 -1.06
CA VAL A 29 2.56 -5.29 -1.95
C VAL A 29 3.15 -5.30 -3.37
N SER A 30 4.47 -5.23 -3.48
CA SER A 30 5.17 -5.25 -4.77
C SER A 30 4.96 -6.57 -5.51
N TYR A 31 5.08 -7.68 -4.79
CA TYR A 31 4.79 -9.02 -5.30
C TYR A 31 3.32 -9.14 -5.77
N TRP A 32 2.37 -8.59 -5.02
CA TRP A 32 0.95 -8.54 -5.43
C TRP A 32 0.71 -7.73 -6.70
N LEU A 33 1.48 -6.66 -6.92
CA LEU A 33 1.40 -5.83 -8.13
C LEU A 33 2.18 -6.43 -9.31
N GLY A 34 2.95 -7.50 -9.09
CA GLY A 34 3.69 -8.21 -10.13
C GLY A 34 5.03 -7.59 -10.48
N TRP A 35 5.66 -6.84 -9.57
CA TRP A 35 6.97 -6.23 -9.80
C TRP A 35 7.95 -6.49 -8.65
N GLU A 36 9.23 -6.41 -8.98
CA GLU A 36 10.32 -6.35 -8.01
C GLU A 36 10.71 -4.89 -7.81
N PHE A 37 10.49 -4.36 -6.61
CA PHE A 37 10.70 -2.95 -6.29
C PHE A 37 11.84 -2.80 -5.28
N VAL A 38 12.87 -2.04 -5.67
CA VAL A 38 13.96 -1.65 -4.75
C VAL A 38 13.59 -0.30 -4.14
N SER A 39 13.29 -0.32 -2.84
CA SER A 39 12.82 0.84 -2.09
C SER A 39 13.92 1.90 -1.88
N PRO A 40 13.71 3.16 -2.33
CA PRO A 40 14.53 4.30 -1.92
C PRO A 40 14.49 4.49 -0.40
N ARG A 41 15.54 5.09 0.19
CA ARG A 41 15.64 5.25 1.66
C ARG A 41 14.80 6.39 2.23
N ASP A 42 14.28 7.28 1.40
CA ASP A 42 13.45 8.42 1.81
C ASP A 42 12.00 8.28 1.34
N LEU A 43 11.09 8.95 2.04
CA LEU A 43 9.65 8.77 1.85
C LEU A 43 9.15 9.34 0.50
N LEU A 44 9.72 10.47 0.06
CA LEU A 44 9.30 11.13 -1.17
C LEU A 44 9.80 10.35 -2.39
N GLY A 45 11.07 9.98 -2.43
CA GLY A 45 11.65 9.14 -3.47
C GLY A 45 10.94 7.80 -3.56
N HIS A 46 10.53 7.22 -2.43
CA HIS A 46 9.70 6.03 -2.41
C HIS A 46 8.33 6.23 -3.07
N PHE A 47 7.66 7.35 -2.80
CA PHE A 47 6.40 7.70 -3.45
C PHE A 47 6.58 7.90 -4.96
N GLU A 48 7.56 8.71 -5.36
CA GLU A 48 7.84 9.00 -6.77
C GLU A 48 8.20 7.75 -7.55
N ALA A 49 9.06 6.90 -7.00
CA ALA A 49 9.43 5.63 -7.63
C ALA A 49 8.21 4.69 -7.77
N PHE A 50 7.37 4.60 -6.73
CA PHE A 50 6.19 3.73 -6.75
C PHE A 50 5.12 4.22 -7.74
N VAL A 51 4.84 5.53 -7.76
CA VAL A 51 3.89 6.13 -8.71
C VAL A 51 4.44 6.10 -10.13
N GLY A 52 5.74 6.27 -10.30
CA GLY A 52 6.45 6.24 -11.59
C GLY A 52 6.31 4.91 -12.35
N LEU A 53 5.91 3.83 -11.67
CA LEU A 53 5.60 2.55 -12.30
C LEU A 53 4.33 2.60 -13.16
N GLY A 54 3.50 3.64 -13.02
CA GLY A 54 2.36 3.90 -13.88
C GLY A 54 2.76 4.48 -15.24
N ALA A 55 2.44 3.74 -16.31
CA ALA A 55 2.69 4.14 -17.69
C ALA A 55 1.91 5.39 -18.13
N ASP A 56 0.69 5.58 -17.61
CA ASP A 56 -0.18 6.71 -17.92
C ASP A 56 -0.75 7.39 -16.67
N ARG A 57 -1.54 8.46 -16.87
CA ARG A 57 -2.16 9.21 -15.76
C ARG A 57 -3.10 8.35 -14.92
N LYS A 58 -3.84 7.42 -15.52
CA LYS A 58 -4.80 6.55 -14.82
C LYS A 58 -4.05 5.56 -13.93
N ALA A 59 -3.04 4.90 -14.47
CA ALA A 59 -2.16 3.99 -13.74
C ALA A 59 -1.45 4.72 -12.59
N ARG A 60 -0.90 5.91 -12.83
CA ARG A 60 -0.27 6.73 -11.77
C ARG A 60 -1.23 7.09 -10.63
N ASN A 61 -2.49 7.40 -10.95
CA ASN A 61 -3.50 7.65 -9.93
C ASN A 61 -3.80 6.39 -9.11
N ILE A 62 -3.89 5.22 -9.74
CA ILE A 62 -4.10 3.94 -9.05
C ILE A 62 -2.91 3.62 -8.14
N PHE A 63 -1.68 3.76 -8.62
CA PHE A 63 -0.50 3.53 -7.79
C PHE A 63 -0.38 4.52 -6.65
N SER A 64 -0.77 5.78 -6.86
CA SER A 64 -0.88 6.78 -5.78
C SER A 64 -1.87 6.31 -4.70
N LEU A 65 -3.05 5.81 -5.09
CA LEU A 65 -4.06 5.29 -4.15
C LEU A 65 -3.55 4.06 -3.39
N VAL A 66 -2.91 3.12 -4.07
CA VAL A 66 -2.34 1.93 -3.43
C VAL A 66 -1.27 2.33 -2.42
N TRP A 67 -0.36 3.23 -2.80
CA TRP A 67 0.69 3.72 -1.93
C TRP A 67 0.13 4.38 -0.66
N LEU A 68 -0.86 5.26 -0.83
CA LEU A 68 -1.53 5.93 0.29
C LEU A 68 -2.23 4.92 1.21
N ALA A 69 -2.84 3.87 0.65
CA ALA A 69 -3.52 2.83 1.41
C ALA A 69 -2.55 2.00 2.26
N VAL A 70 -1.34 1.73 1.74
CA VAL A 70 -0.28 1.05 2.50
C VAL A 70 0.20 1.93 3.66
N VAL A 71 0.55 3.19 3.38
CA VAL A 71 1.01 4.15 4.41
C VAL A 71 -0.04 4.32 5.50
N TRP A 72 -1.31 4.47 5.12
CA TRP A 72 -2.43 4.56 6.05
C TRP A 72 -2.57 3.31 6.92
N SER A 73 -2.44 2.12 6.32
CA SER A 73 -2.55 0.86 7.05
C SER A 73 -1.41 0.68 8.05
N ILE A 74 -0.19 1.06 7.69
CA ILE A 74 0.98 1.08 8.58
C ILE A 74 0.73 2.02 9.76
N TRP A 75 0.31 3.26 9.48
CA TRP A 75 0.00 4.25 10.51
C TRP A 75 -1.08 3.77 11.49
N LYS A 76 -2.17 3.19 10.96
CA LYS A 76 -3.25 2.63 11.77
C LYS A 76 -2.77 1.49 12.66
N SER A 77 -1.99 0.55 12.12
CA SER A 77 -1.44 -0.56 12.92
C SER A 77 -0.48 -0.07 14.00
N ARG A 78 0.39 0.90 13.70
CA ARG A 78 1.26 1.53 14.71
C ARG A 78 0.45 2.15 15.84
N ASN A 79 -0.64 2.84 15.52
CA ASN A 79 -1.53 3.42 16.54
C ASN A 79 -2.29 2.35 17.35
N ASP A 80 -2.75 1.28 16.70
CA ASP A 80 -3.39 0.16 17.39
C ASP A 80 -2.45 -0.51 18.42
N VAL A 81 -1.16 -0.64 18.08
CA VAL A 81 -0.13 -1.16 19.00
C VAL A 81 0.04 -0.23 20.21
N ILE A 82 0.16 1.08 19.99
CA ILE A 82 0.45 2.04 21.08
C ILE A 82 -0.77 2.31 21.96
N PHE A 83 -1.94 2.54 21.36
CA PHE A 83 -3.11 3.02 22.10
C PHE A 83 -4.06 1.90 22.52
N SER A 84 -3.96 0.72 21.90
CA SER A 84 -4.85 -0.41 22.21
C SER A 84 -4.11 -1.68 22.59
N GLY A 85 -2.77 -1.68 22.57
CA GLY A 85 -1.96 -2.87 22.85
C GLY A 85 -2.24 -4.03 21.89
N ARG A 86 -2.86 -3.76 20.74
CA ARG A 86 -3.27 -4.81 19.81
C ARG A 86 -2.05 -5.29 19.01
N PRO A 87 -1.82 -6.61 18.90
CA PRO A 87 -0.76 -7.13 18.06
C PRO A 87 -1.07 -6.85 16.59
N PHE A 88 -0.02 -6.84 15.76
CA PHE A 88 -0.14 -6.73 14.31
C PHE A 88 0.37 -8.00 13.63
N SER A 89 -0.07 -8.21 12.39
CA SER A 89 0.48 -9.21 11.48
C SER A 89 0.73 -8.54 10.13
N VAL A 90 1.85 -8.89 9.48
CA VAL A 90 2.21 -8.36 8.16
C VAL A 90 1.12 -8.71 7.15
N ASP A 91 0.65 -9.95 7.13
CA ASP A 91 -0.37 -10.42 6.18
C ASP A 91 -1.69 -9.66 6.34
N VAL A 92 -2.14 -9.49 7.60
CA VAL A 92 -3.37 -8.75 7.91
C VAL A 92 -3.27 -7.29 7.48
N LEU A 93 -2.08 -6.69 7.62
CA LEU A 93 -1.84 -5.30 7.24
C LEU A 93 -1.78 -5.14 5.71
N VAL A 94 -1.15 -6.09 5.01
CA VAL A 94 -1.15 -6.15 3.53
C VAL A 94 -2.57 -6.30 3.01
N ASP A 95 -3.38 -7.21 3.57
CA ASP A 95 -4.77 -7.41 3.18
C ASP A 95 -5.63 -6.17 3.46
N ARG A 96 -5.38 -5.49 4.59
CA ARG A 96 -6.01 -4.21 4.90
C ARG A 96 -5.65 -3.16 3.85
N ALA A 97 -4.39 -3.05 3.46
CA ALA A 97 -3.94 -2.10 2.46
C ALA A 97 -4.59 -2.37 1.08
N LYS A 98 -4.61 -3.64 0.64
CA LYS A 98 -5.31 -4.06 -0.59
C LYS A 98 -6.78 -3.66 -0.55
N ARG A 99 -7.49 -4.00 0.53
CA ARG A 99 -8.91 -3.67 0.72
C ARG A 99 -9.15 -2.16 0.72
N SER A 100 -8.35 -1.39 1.47
CA SER A 100 -8.47 0.07 1.50
C SER A 100 -8.23 0.69 0.12
N SER A 101 -7.23 0.21 -0.63
CA SER A 101 -6.97 0.71 -1.99
C SER A 101 -8.15 0.48 -2.93
N TRP A 102 -8.82 -0.68 -2.82
CA TRP A 102 -10.02 -0.99 -3.60
C TRP A 102 -11.20 -0.08 -3.23
N ILE A 103 -11.49 0.06 -1.93
CA ILE A 103 -12.58 0.90 -1.45
C ILE A 103 -12.37 2.33 -1.96
N TRP A 104 -11.18 2.89 -1.76
CA TRP A 104 -10.87 4.25 -2.19
C TRP A 104 -10.95 4.41 -3.71
N PHE A 105 -10.47 3.43 -4.48
CA PHE A 105 -10.66 3.44 -5.93
C PHE A 105 -12.14 3.44 -6.33
N SER A 106 -12.97 2.64 -5.66
CA SER A 106 -14.40 2.54 -5.95
C SER A 106 -15.21 3.79 -5.57
N GLU A 107 -14.76 4.53 -4.56
CA GLU A 107 -15.36 5.78 -4.10
C GLU A 107 -14.91 6.99 -4.92
N VAL A 108 -13.66 7.00 -5.40
CA VAL A 108 -13.06 8.09 -6.19
C VAL A 108 -13.28 7.92 -7.70
N GLY A 109 -13.51 6.70 -8.17
CA GLY A 109 -13.80 6.42 -9.58
C GLY A 109 -15.15 7.01 -10.03
N PRO A 110 -15.30 7.41 -11.30
CA PRO A 110 -16.59 7.84 -11.82
C PRO A 110 -17.61 6.72 -11.60
N SER A 111 -18.75 7.07 -11.02
CA SER A 111 -19.88 6.17 -10.81
C SER A 111 -20.09 5.31 -12.05
N SER A 112 -20.05 4.00 -11.84
CA SER A 112 -20.10 2.96 -12.88
C SER A 112 -21.24 3.19 -13.87
N ARG A 113 -20.94 3.85 -15.00
CA ARG A 113 -21.74 3.86 -16.22
C ARG A 113 -20.85 4.04 -17.44
N SER A 114 -19.88 3.15 -17.59
CA SER A 114 -19.26 2.88 -18.87
C SER A 114 -18.96 1.38 -18.94
N GLY A 115 -19.51 0.74 -19.96
CA GLY A 115 -19.32 -0.69 -20.22
C GLY A 115 -17.84 -0.98 -20.45
N GLY A 116 -17.22 -1.69 -19.51
CA GLY A 116 -15.82 -2.08 -19.58
C GLY A 116 -15.36 -2.64 -18.24
N VAL A 117 -15.39 -3.97 -18.12
CA VAL A 117 -14.86 -4.80 -17.02
C VAL A 117 -15.38 -4.46 -15.61
N ARG A 118 -16.33 -5.28 -15.13
CA ARG A 118 -16.78 -5.27 -13.74
C ARG A 118 -15.69 -5.86 -12.85
N CYS A 119 -14.76 -5.04 -12.37
CA CYS A 119 -13.79 -5.48 -11.37
C CYS A 119 -14.54 -5.74 -10.05
N SER A 120 -14.63 -6.99 -9.59
CA SER A 120 -15.08 -7.26 -8.23
C SER A 120 -13.91 -7.07 -7.25
N GLY A 121 -14.21 -6.81 -5.97
CA GLY A 121 -13.15 -6.70 -4.95
C GLY A 121 -12.25 -7.93 -4.87
N SER A 122 -12.75 -9.11 -5.25
CA SER A 122 -11.96 -10.34 -5.34
C SER A 122 -10.88 -10.27 -6.43
N TRP A 123 -11.16 -9.64 -7.58
CA TRP A 123 -10.17 -9.47 -8.66
C TRP A 123 -9.09 -8.47 -8.28
N TRP A 124 -9.44 -7.39 -7.58
CA TRP A 124 -8.47 -6.43 -7.07
C TRP A 124 -7.48 -7.09 -6.09
N CYS A 125 -7.96 -8.03 -5.26
CA CYS A 125 -7.12 -8.79 -4.34
C CYS A 125 -6.20 -9.83 -5.02
N ILE A 126 -6.55 -10.33 -6.22
CA ILE A 126 -5.81 -11.38 -6.93
C ILE A 126 -4.64 -10.81 -7.77
N GLY A 127 -4.67 -9.52 -8.12
CA GLY A 127 -3.55 -8.84 -8.79
C GLY A 127 -4.08 -7.81 -9.79
N VAL A 128 -3.50 -6.61 -9.81
CA VAL A 128 -3.93 -5.45 -10.63
C VAL A 128 -3.53 -5.63 -12.11
N VAL A 129 -3.68 -6.83 -12.66
CA VAL A 129 -3.25 -7.17 -14.03
C VAL A 129 -4.21 -6.57 -15.07
N GLY A 130 -5.48 -6.34 -14.70
CA GLY A 130 -6.50 -5.83 -15.64
C GLY A 130 -6.62 -4.31 -15.76
N VAL A 131 -5.92 -3.51 -14.93
CA VAL A 131 -6.08 -2.05 -14.92
C VAL A 131 -4.88 -1.31 -15.52
N LEU A 132 -3.81 -2.04 -15.86
CA LEU A 132 -2.57 -1.52 -16.44
C LEU A 132 -2.45 -1.77 -17.96
N ALA A 133 -3.46 -2.40 -18.56
CA ALA A 133 -3.56 -2.68 -20.00
C ALA A 133 -4.69 -1.88 -20.66
#